data_AF-A0A954XJ06-F1
#
_entry.id   AF-A0A954XJ06-F1
#
_cell.length_a   1.000
_cell.length_b   1.000
_cell.length_c   1.000
_cell.angle_alpha   90.00
_cell.angle_beta   90.00
_cell.angle_gamma   90.00
#
_symmetry.space_group_name_H-M   'P 1'
#
loop_
_entity.id
_entity.type
_entity.pdbx_description
1 polymer ?
#
loop_
_entity_poly.entity_id
_entity_poly.type
_entity_poly.pdbx_seq_one_letter_code
_entity_poly.pdbx_strand_id
1 'polypeptide(L)'
;WRTEGRIKEYWTMYTLNDGLAGTVATTLIDAAKIYRDKPCADAAKRLGDFLILAQLPEPQPAWAQQYNYAMQPIWARRFEPPAVTGGESQDAIETLMTIYRVTGDEKYLQPIPAALAYLRKSLLDDGRLARYYELQTNKPLYMNRNGRDYYLTHDDRNLPDHYGWKIVSRLDELAAAYERCRAGDRTTPELSQSALEQQVRTIIANLDDQDRWMSVYDGERLIGQPKFAVGDRYLSSQLFSDNLETLSRFLKP
;
A
#
# COMPACT_ATOMS: atom_id res chain seq x y z
N TRP A 1 17.04 -20.99 -8.39
CA TRP A 1 15.68 -20.85 -7.83
C TRP A 1 14.66 -21.51 -8.75
N ARG A 2 14.56 -22.85 -8.74
CA ARG A 2 13.37 -23.53 -9.27
C ARG A 2 12.27 -23.37 -8.21
N THR A 3 11.01 -23.40 -8.60
CA THR A 3 9.81 -23.14 -7.78
C THR A 3 9.55 -24.14 -6.64
N GLU A 4 10.60 -24.74 -6.09
CA GLU A 4 10.56 -25.60 -4.91
C GLU A 4 10.02 -24.80 -3.71
N GLY A 5 9.05 -25.38 -3.00
CA GLY A 5 8.34 -24.70 -1.91
C GLY A 5 7.15 -23.83 -2.35
N ARG A 6 6.80 -23.78 -3.64
CA ARG A 6 5.60 -23.06 -4.09
C ARG A 6 4.33 -23.77 -3.62
N ILE A 7 3.54 -23.06 -2.83
CA ILE A 7 2.20 -23.48 -2.42
C ILE A 7 1.24 -23.06 -3.54
N LYS A 8 0.52 -24.04 -4.13
CA LYS A 8 -0.39 -23.77 -5.25
C LYS A 8 -1.55 -22.87 -4.80
N GLU A 9 -2.14 -23.19 -3.66
CA GLU A 9 -3.23 -22.47 -3.01
C GLU A 9 -2.69 -21.36 -2.08
N TYR A 10 -1.76 -20.53 -2.56
CA TYR A 10 -1.16 -19.45 -1.77
C TYR A 10 -2.21 -18.47 -1.19
N TRP A 11 -3.41 -18.39 -1.78
CA TRP A 11 -4.51 -17.55 -1.29
C TRP A 11 -5.11 -18.02 0.05
N THR A 12 -4.78 -19.21 0.55
CA THR A 12 -5.16 -19.64 1.91
C THR A 12 -4.12 -19.25 2.96
N MET A 13 -3.00 -18.65 2.54
CA MET A 13 -1.88 -18.28 3.39
C MET A 13 -2.03 -16.83 3.88
N TYR A 14 -1.24 -16.45 4.89
CA TYR A 14 -1.28 -15.08 5.39
C TYR A 14 -0.80 -14.12 4.31
N THR A 15 -1.56 -13.05 4.08
CA THR A 15 -1.39 -12.19 2.90
C THR A 15 -1.39 -10.72 3.30
N LEU A 16 -0.38 -9.98 2.85
CA LEU A 16 -0.29 -8.52 2.92
C LEU A 16 -0.32 -7.86 1.53
N ASN A 17 -0.25 -8.65 0.47
CA ASN A 17 -0.28 -8.21 -0.93
C ASN A 17 -1.47 -7.29 -1.24
N ASP A 18 -1.28 -6.37 -2.20
CA ASP A 18 -2.31 -5.46 -2.73
C ASP A 18 -2.90 -4.46 -1.72
N GLY A 19 -2.12 -4.02 -0.71
CA GLY A 19 -2.57 -3.02 0.27
C GLY A 19 -3.66 -3.56 1.22
N LEU A 20 -3.65 -4.88 1.44
CA LEU A 20 -4.67 -5.58 2.22
C LEU A 20 -4.71 -5.07 3.66
N ALA A 21 -3.54 -4.82 4.28
CA ALA A 21 -3.48 -4.43 5.68
C ALA A 21 -4.20 -3.11 5.92
N GLY A 22 -3.87 -2.08 5.13
CA GLY A 22 -4.49 -0.76 5.25
C GLY A 22 -6.00 -0.82 4.97
N THR A 23 -6.40 -1.48 3.90
CA THR A 23 -7.81 -1.56 3.48
C THR A 23 -8.67 -2.27 4.53
N VAL A 24 -8.20 -3.42 5.04
CA VAL A 24 -8.93 -4.20 6.05
C VAL A 24 -8.96 -3.46 7.38
N ALA A 25 -7.85 -2.85 7.80
CA ALA A 25 -7.81 -2.06 9.03
C ALA A 25 -8.82 -0.91 8.99
N THR A 26 -8.82 -0.10 7.94
CA THR A 26 -9.77 1.01 7.76
C THR A 26 -11.21 0.52 7.81
N THR A 27 -11.53 -0.55 7.06
CA THR A 27 -12.88 -1.14 7.04
C THR A 27 -13.35 -1.57 8.42
N LEU A 28 -12.50 -2.28 9.17
CA LEU A 28 -12.83 -2.75 10.52
C LEU A 28 -12.96 -1.60 11.51
N ILE A 29 -12.09 -0.60 11.42
CA ILE A 29 -12.12 0.59 12.28
C ILE A 29 -13.39 1.40 12.02
N ASP A 30 -13.74 1.62 10.75
CA ASP A 30 -14.95 2.36 10.38
C ASP A 30 -16.20 1.60 10.82
N ALA A 31 -16.26 0.29 10.59
CA ALA A 31 -17.37 -0.54 11.07
C ALA A 31 -17.50 -0.48 12.60
N ALA A 32 -16.38 -0.57 13.32
CA ALA A 32 -16.37 -0.44 14.78
C ALA A 32 -16.87 0.93 15.24
N LYS A 33 -16.49 2.01 14.54
CA LYS A 33 -16.89 3.39 14.88
C LYS A 33 -18.36 3.66 14.56
N ILE A 34 -18.81 3.29 13.36
CA ILE A 34 -20.15 3.57 12.83
C ILE A 34 -21.19 2.71 13.54
N TYR A 35 -20.94 1.39 13.61
CA TYR A 35 -21.89 0.43 14.15
C TYR A 35 -21.69 0.15 15.65
N ARG A 36 -20.66 0.74 16.27
CA ARG A 36 -20.25 0.45 17.65
C ARG A 36 -19.91 -1.04 17.86
N ASP A 37 -19.36 -1.66 16.82
CA ASP A 37 -19.07 -3.09 16.76
C ASP A 37 -17.72 -3.41 17.43
N LYS A 38 -17.79 -3.92 18.67
CA LYS A 38 -16.63 -4.35 19.45
C LYS A 38 -15.84 -5.48 18.77
N PRO A 39 -16.46 -6.56 18.27
CA PRO A 39 -15.78 -7.57 17.45
C PRO A 39 -14.91 -6.99 16.31
N CYS A 40 -15.39 -5.96 15.59
CA CYS A 40 -14.59 -5.29 14.57
C CYS A 40 -13.38 -4.55 15.15
N ALA A 41 -13.54 -3.84 16.28
CA ALA A 41 -12.42 -3.20 16.98
C ALA A 41 -11.36 -4.22 17.45
N ASP A 42 -11.80 -5.36 17.97
CA ASP A 42 -10.92 -6.45 18.41
C ASP A 42 -10.27 -7.16 17.21
N ALA A 43 -10.92 -7.21 16.05
CA ALA A 43 -10.31 -7.68 14.80
C ALA A 43 -9.20 -6.74 14.30
N ALA A 44 -9.40 -5.42 14.35
CA ALA A 44 -8.37 -4.45 13.97
C ALA A 44 -7.12 -4.56 14.86
N LYS A 45 -7.30 -4.78 16.17
CA LYS A 45 -6.17 -5.05 17.10
C LYS A 45 -5.42 -6.32 16.73
N ARG A 46 -6.13 -7.41 16.46
CA ARG A 46 -5.53 -8.69 16.04
C ARG A 46 -4.75 -8.56 14.73
N LEU A 47 -5.21 -7.72 13.80
CA LEU A 47 -4.44 -7.39 12.59
C LEU A 47 -3.14 -6.67 12.95
N GLY A 48 -3.17 -5.67 13.84
CA GLY A 48 -1.95 -5.00 14.32
C GLY A 48 -0.98 -5.94 15.03
N ASP A 49 -1.49 -6.84 15.87
CA ASP A 49 -0.69 -7.87 16.55
C ASP A 49 -0.04 -8.82 15.53
N PHE A 50 -0.78 -9.20 14.48
CA PHE A 50 -0.24 -9.98 13.37
C PHE A 50 0.86 -9.23 12.61
N LEU A 51 0.71 -7.92 12.35
CA LEU A 51 1.74 -7.14 11.68
C LEU A 51 3.03 -7.05 12.48
N ILE A 52 2.94 -6.91 13.81
CA ILE A 52 4.12 -6.98 14.69
C ILE A 52 4.78 -8.36 14.59
N LEU A 53 3.99 -9.44 14.67
CA LEU A 53 4.48 -10.81 14.54
C LEU A 53 5.12 -11.09 13.16
N ALA A 54 4.57 -10.51 12.09
CA ALA A 54 4.98 -10.73 10.72
C ALA A 54 6.22 -9.95 10.30
N GLN A 55 6.67 -8.98 11.11
CA GLN A 55 7.91 -8.27 10.83
C GLN A 55 9.07 -9.27 10.83
N LEU A 56 9.83 -9.29 9.74
CA LEU A 56 11.00 -10.13 9.65
C LEU A 56 12.06 -9.68 10.68
N PRO A 57 12.92 -10.59 11.16
CA PRO A 57 14.01 -10.19 12.05
C PRO A 57 15.09 -9.40 11.29
N GLU A 58 16.05 -8.84 12.04
CA GLU A 58 17.33 -8.41 11.46
C GLU A 58 17.94 -9.54 10.61
N PRO A 59 18.55 -9.23 9.46
CA PRO A 59 18.97 -7.90 9.01
C PRO A 59 17.94 -7.13 8.15
N GLN A 60 16.69 -7.61 8.02
CA GLN A 60 15.70 -7.02 7.11
C GLN A 60 14.35 -6.80 7.82
N PRO A 61 14.28 -5.91 8.82
CA PRO A 61 13.10 -5.73 9.68
C PRO A 61 11.90 -5.06 9.00
N ALA A 62 11.32 -5.73 8.01
CA ALA A 62 10.21 -5.29 7.18
C ALA A 62 9.32 -6.50 6.81
N TRP A 63 8.44 -6.36 5.81
CA TRP A 63 7.40 -7.35 5.53
C TRP A 63 7.50 -7.95 4.13
N ALA A 64 6.97 -9.16 3.99
CA ALA A 64 6.78 -9.89 2.75
C ALA A 64 5.30 -9.84 2.31
N GLN A 65 5.04 -10.18 1.05
CA GLN A 65 3.68 -10.19 0.52
C GLN A 65 2.84 -11.35 1.06
N GLN A 66 3.45 -12.53 1.27
CA GLN A 66 2.76 -13.72 1.77
C GLN A 66 3.65 -14.53 2.71
N TYR A 67 3.02 -15.17 3.69
CA TYR A 67 3.68 -16.03 4.67
C TYR A 67 2.93 -17.34 4.85
N ASN A 68 3.66 -18.44 5.02
CA ASN A 68 3.05 -19.70 5.47
C ASN A 68 2.63 -19.63 6.97
N TYR A 69 1.97 -20.67 7.47
CA TYR A 69 1.55 -20.75 8.87
C TYR A 69 2.72 -20.79 9.88
N ALA A 70 3.95 -21.00 9.43
CA ALA A 70 5.16 -20.89 10.24
C ALA A 70 5.81 -19.49 10.16
N MET A 71 5.11 -18.50 9.60
CA MET A 71 5.57 -17.11 9.42
C MET A 71 6.83 -16.97 8.55
N GLN A 72 7.04 -17.90 7.61
CA GLN A 72 8.11 -17.80 6.63
C GLN A 72 7.57 -17.17 5.34
N PRO A 73 8.28 -16.20 4.73
CA PRO A 73 7.94 -15.70 3.40
C PRO A 73 7.84 -16.85 2.39
N ILE A 74 6.81 -16.80 1.54
CA ILE A 74 6.58 -17.83 0.51
C ILE A 74 6.36 -17.21 -0.87
N TRP A 75 6.43 -18.07 -1.89
CA TRP A 75 5.96 -17.73 -3.22
C TRP A 75 4.44 -17.56 -3.25
N ALA A 76 3.97 -16.58 -3.99
CA ALA A 76 2.58 -16.51 -4.44
C ALA A 76 2.46 -16.93 -5.91
N ARG A 77 2.30 -15.96 -6.81
CA ARG A 77 2.33 -16.21 -8.25
C ARG A 77 3.76 -16.53 -8.71
N ARG A 78 3.90 -17.06 -9.93
CA ARG A 78 5.21 -17.45 -10.50
C ARG A 78 6.23 -16.31 -10.55
N PHE A 79 5.76 -15.06 -10.52
CA PHE A 79 6.54 -13.84 -10.59
C PHE A 79 6.62 -13.10 -9.24
N GLU A 80 6.18 -13.72 -8.15
CA GLU A 80 6.13 -13.15 -6.80
C GLU A 80 6.90 -14.04 -5.83
N PRO A 81 8.23 -13.83 -5.73
CA PRO A 81 9.10 -14.67 -4.91
C PRO A 81 8.95 -14.36 -3.41
N PRO A 82 9.39 -15.28 -2.53
CA PRO A 82 9.59 -15.01 -1.12
C PRO A 82 10.69 -13.95 -0.98
N ALA A 83 10.29 -12.75 -0.57
CA ALA A 83 11.16 -11.59 -0.53
C ALA A 83 10.60 -10.55 0.44
N VAL A 84 11.47 -9.68 0.94
CA VAL A 84 11.03 -8.44 1.60
C VAL A 84 10.50 -7.50 0.54
N THR A 85 9.46 -6.72 0.86
CA THR A 85 8.72 -5.94 -0.12
C THR A 85 8.71 -4.46 0.19
N GLY A 86 8.92 -3.62 -0.82
CA GLY A 86 8.94 -2.17 -0.63
C GLY A 86 7.55 -1.56 -0.44
N GLY A 87 6.53 -2.06 -1.14
CA GLY A 87 5.17 -1.51 -1.10
C GLY A 87 4.41 -1.91 0.15
N GLU A 88 4.32 -3.21 0.39
CA GLU A 88 3.54 -3.80 1.47
C GLU A 88 4.15 -3.50 2.85
N SER A 89 5.48 -3.28 2.92
CA SER A 89 6.10 -2.77 4.14
C SER A 89 5.69 -1.33 4.47
N GLN A 90 5.51 -0.47 3.46
CA GLN A 90 5.00 0.88 3.67
C GLN A 90 3.53 0.86 4.12
N ASP A 91 2.72 -0.02 3.54
CA ASP A 91 1.32 -0.26 3.96
C ASP A 91 1.24 -0.78 5.41
N ALA A 92 2.10 -1.73 5.80
CA ALA A 92 2.18 -2.23 7.17
C ALA A 92 2.54 -1.14 8.18
N ILE A 93 3.55 -0.30 7.88
CA ILE A 93 3.96 0.84 8.73
C ILE A 93 2.77 1.80 8.93
N GLU A 94 2.11 2.18 7.85
CA GLU A 94 0.96 3.08 7.89
C GLU A 94 -0.21 2.46 8.69
N THR A 95 -0.49 1.18 8.46
CA THR A 95 -1.56 0.45 9.15
C THR A 95 -1.32 0.37 10.64
N LEU A 96 -0.09 0.12 11.08
CA LEU A 96 0.29 0.12 12.49
C LEU A 96 0.06 1.49 13.14
N MET A 97 0.39 2.58 12.46
CA MET A 97 0.08 3.93 12.95
C MET A 97 -1.43 4.20 12.99
N THR A 98 -2.19 3.73 12.00
CA THR A 98 -3.66 3.84 11.99
C THR A 98 -4.29 3.13 13.18
N ILE A 99 -3.84 1.91 13.49
CA ILE A 99 -4.29 1.15 14.65
C ILE A 99 -3.86 1.84 15.95
N TYR A 100 -2.63 2.37 16.02
CA TYR A 100 -2.19 3.18 17.16
C TYR A 100 -3.11 4.38 17.41
N ARG A 101 -3.47 5.14 16.38
CA ARG A 101 -4.35 6.32 16.53
C ARG A 101 -5.66 5.99 17.22
N VAL A 102 -6.30 4.88 16.85
CA VAL A 102 -7.59 4.50 17.43
C VAL A 102 -7.46 3.79 18.78
N THR A 103 -6.36 3.09 19.04
CA THR A 103 -6.18 2.33 20.29
C THR A 103 -5.42 3.08 21.38
N GLY A 104 -4.46 3.92 21.01
CA GLY A 104 -3.48 4.54 21.89
C GLY A 104 -2.38 3.57 22.37
N ASP A 105 -2.32 2.35 21.84
CA ASP A 105 -1.38 1.33 22.31
C ASP A 105 -0.03 1.47 21.60
N GLU A 106 0.98 1.92 22.34
CA GLU A 106 2.33 2.22 21.83
C GLU A 106 3.04 1.00 21.23
N LYS A 107 2.61 -0.23 21.53
CA LYS A 107 3.22 -1.44 20.97
C LYS A 107 3.19 -1.43 19.43
N TYR A 108 2.18 -0.82 18.81
CA TYR A 108 2.09 -0.72 17.36
C TYR A 108 3.10 0.25 16.75
N LEU A 109 3.70 1.15 17.55
CA LEU A 109 4.75 2.05 17.09
C LEU A 109 6.15 1.43 17.15
N GLN A 110 6.35 0.42 18.00
CA GLN A 110 7.65 -0.22 18.24
C GLN A 110 8.36 -0.78 17.00
N PRO A 111 7.70 -1.47 16.05
CA PRO A 111 8.39 -2.05 14.89
C PRO A 111 8.82 -1.01 13.83
N ILE A 112 8.24 0.20 13.86
CA ILE A 112 8.33 1.18 12.77
C ILE A 112 9.75 1.73 12.56
N PRO A 113 10.52 2.13 13.59
CA PRO A 113 11.86 2.69 13.38
C PRO A 113 12.83 1.77 12.63
N ALA A 114 12.84 0.49 13.00
CA ALA A 114 13.69 -0.51 12.36
C ALA A 114 13.32 -0.70 10.88
N ALA A 115 12.01 -0.76 10.59
CA ALA A 115 11.51 -0.88 9.23
C ALA A 115 11.83 0.35 8.36
N LEU A 116 11.63 1.56 8.88
CA LEU A 116 11.99 2.80 8.18
C LEU A 116 13.49 2.86 7.90
N ALA A 117 14.33 2.52 8.88
CA ALA A 117 15.78 2.51 8.72
C ALA A 117 16.22 1.49 7.66
N TYR A 118 15.63 0.30 7.65
CA TYR A 118 15.87 -0.72 6.63
C TYR A 118 15.44 -0.22 5.24
N LEU A 119 14.21 0.28 5.08
CA LEU A 119 13.71 0.72 3.78
C LEU A 119 14.52 1.91 3.23
N ARG A 120 14.99 2.83 4.09
CA ARG A 120 15.89 3.92 3.69
C ARG A 120 17.20 3.42 3.09
N LYS A 121 17.80 2.38 3.68
CA LYS A 121 19.02 1.75 3.16
C LYS A 121 18.77 0.97 1.85
N SER A 122 17.51 0.62 1.60
CA SER A 122 17.08 -0.14 0.42
C SER A 122 16.65 0.74 -0.75
N LEU A 123 16.65 2.07 -0.62
CA LEU A 123 16.31 2.97 -1.71
C LEU A 123 17.20 2.71 -2.94
N LEU A 124 16.57 2.71 -4.11
CA LEU A 124 17.24 2.70 -5.40
C LEU A 124 17.83 4.08 -5.68
N ASP A 125 18.74 4.17 -6.65
CA ASP A 125 19.42 5.42 -7.02
C ASP A 125 18.44 6.54 -7.43
N ASP A 126 17.25 6.18 -7.91
CA ASP A 126 16.19 7.11 -8.29
C ASP A 126 15.23 7.48 -7.15
N GLY A 127 15.53 7.06 -5.91
CA GLY A 127 14.73 7.34 -4.72
C GLY A 127 13.46 6.48 -4.57
N ARG A 128 13.21 5.53 -5.48
CA ARG A 128 12.13 4.53 -5.34
C ARG A 128 12.59 3.33 -4.52
N LEU A 129 11.65 2.45 -4.21
CA LEU A 129 11.92 1.11 -3.67
C LEU A 129 11.71 0.07 -4.77
N ALA A 130 12.51 -1.00 -4.77
CA ALA A 130 12.16 -2.20 -5.51
C ALA A 130 10.92 -2.85 -4.87
N ARG A 131 10.09 -3.49 -5.69
CA ARG A 131 8.96 -4.27 -5.17
C ARG A 131 9.44 -5.42 -4.30
N TYR A 132 10.54 -6.08 -4.67
CA TYR A 132 11.13 -7.18 -3.93
C TYR A 132 12.62 -6.95 -3.64
N TYR A 133 13.04 -7.37 -2.46
CA TYR A 133 14.44 -7.48 -2.04
C TYR A 133 14.72 -8.92 -1.64
N GLU A 134 15.78 -9.48 -2.21
CA GLU A 134 16.24 -10.83 -1.92
C GLU A 134 16.52 -10.97 -0.41
N LEU A 135 16.04 -12.08 0.16
CA LEU A 135 16.27 -12.40 1.56
C LEU A 135 17.77 -12.53 1.84
N GLN A 136 18.20 -12.08 3.01
CA GLN A 136 19.58 -12.02 3.52
C GLN A 136 20.48 -10.99 2.81
N THR A 137 20.48 -10.93 1.48
CA THR A 137 21.42 -10.08 0.72
C THR A 137 20.95 -8.64 0.55
N ASN A 138 19.64 -8.41 0.67
CA ASN A 138 18.98 -7.14 0.42
C ASN A 138 19.12 -6.60 -1.01
N LYS A 139 19.49 -7.43 -1.98
CA LYS A 139 19.57 -7.00 -3.38
C LYS A 139 18.18 -6.80 -3.97
N PRO A 140 17.93 -5.74 -4.74
CA PRO A 140 16.71 -5.63 -5.54
C PRO A 140 16.52 -6.90 -6.38
N LEU A 141 15.30 -7.44 -6.32
CA LEU A 141 14.94 -8.69 -6.96
C LEU A 141 13.79 -8.44 -7.91
N TYR A 142 13.95 -8.87 -9.15
CA TYR A 142 12.97 -8.72 -10.21
C TYR A 142 12.70 -10.06 -10.87
N MET A 143 11.64 -10.10 -11.68
CA MET A 143 11.35 -11.23 -12.56
C MET A 143 11.41 -10.77 -14.00
N ASN A 144 12.09 -11.55 -14.83
CA ASN A 144 12.01 -11.44 -16.27
C ASN A 144 11.44 -12.74 -16.85
N ARG A 145 11.13 -12.75 -18.14
CA ARG A 145 10.63 -13.93 -18.83
C ARG A 145 11.25 -14.08 -20.21
N ASN A 146 11.53 -15.33 -20.58
CA ASN A 146 11.78 -15.71 -21.96
C ASN A 146 10.61 -16.60 -22.43
N GLY A 147 9.73 -16.06 -23.27
CA GLY A 147 8.48 -16.73 -23.63
C GLY A 147 7.59 -16.99 -22.40
N ARG A 148 7.42 -18.26 -22.03
CA ARG A 148 6.62 -18.70 -20.87
C ARG A 148 7.45 -18.94 -19.60
N ASP A 149 8.78 -18.87 -19.71
CA ASP A 149 9.70 -19.20 -18.64
C ASP A 149 10.09 -17.95 -17.87
N TYR A 150 9.65 -17.87 -16.61
CA TYR A 150 10.00 -16.79 -15.70
C TYR A 150 11.30 -17.13 -14.95
N TYR A 151 12.16 -16.13 -14.79
CA TYR A 151 13.41 -16.26 -14.03
C TYR A 151 13.72 -14.99 -13.23
N LEU A 152 14.30 -15.20 -12.04
CA LEU A 152 14.72 -14.12 -11.16
C LEU A 152 15.97 -13.43 -11.72
N THR A 153 16.03 -12.12 -11.56
CA THR A 153 17.15 -11.28 -11.98
C THR A 153 17.33 -10.10 -11.04
N HIS A 154 18.55 -9.58 -10.93
CA HIS A 154 18.84 -8.30 -10.29
C HIS A 154 18.97 -7.15 -11.31
N ASP A 155 18.84 -7.47 -12.60
CA ASP A 155 18.91 -6.52 -13.71
C ASP A 155 17.52 -5.97 -14.04
N ASP A 156 17.38 -4.65 -13.96
CA ASP A 156 16.14 -3.91 -14.18
C ASP A 156 16.04 -3.26 -15.57
N ARG A 157 17.01 -3.48 -16.47
CA ARG A 157 17.07 -2.82 -17.79
C ARG A 157 15.97 -3.25 -18.76
N ASN A 158 15.42 -4.46 -18.59
CA ASN A 158 14.42 -5.04 -19.50
C ASN A 158 13.35 -5.79 -18.72
N LEU A 159 12.63 -5.09 -17.84
CA LEU A 159 11.57 -5.68 -17.04
C LEU A 159 10.22 -5.67 -17.78
N PRO A 160 9.35 -6.66 -17.51
CA PRO A 160 8.00 -6.64 -18.08
C PRO A 160 7.20 -5.40 -17.63
N ASP A 161 6.71 -4.64 -18.60
CA ASP A 161 5.95 -3.38 -18.45
C ASP A 161 4.60 -3.53 -17.73
N HIS A 162 4.01 -4.72 -17.80
CA HIS A 162 2.69 -4.97 -17.24
C HIS A 162 2.66 -5.06 -15.70
N TYR A 163 3.81 -5.07 -15.03
CA TYR A 163 3.93 -5.23 -13.58
C TYR A 163 4.77 -4.10 -12.94
N GLY A 164 4.33 -3.59 -11.79
CA GLY A 164 5.00 -2.48 -11.11
C GLY A 164 6.20 -2.94 -10.29
N TRP A 165 7.39 -2.97 -10.88
CA TRP A 165 8.63 -3.46 -10.25
C TRP A 165 9.31 -2.49 -9.29
N LYS A 166 9.02 -1.20 -9.43
CA LYS A 166 9.54 -0.13 -8.58
C LYS A 166 8.36 0.67 -8.03
N ILE A 167 8.36 0.92 -6.74
CA ILE A 167 7.27 1.56 -6.01
C ILE A 167 7.74 2.93 -5.52
N VAL A 168 6.84 3.90 -5.56
CA VAL A 168 7.08 5.23 -4.99
C VAL A 168 7.41 5.09 -3.50
N SER A 169 8.42 5.83 -3.06
CA SER A 169 8.81 5.92 -1.66
C SER A 169 8.02 7.03 -0.98
N ARG A 170 7.30 6.68 0.09
CA ARG A 170 6.61 7.58 1.02
C ARG A 170 7.34 7.64 2.38
N LEU A 171 8.61 7.23 2.43
CA LEU A 171 9.33 7.08 3.69
C LEU A 171 9.47 8.39 4.47
N ASP A 172 9.58 9.53 3.80
CA ASP A 172 9.59 10.85 4.44
C ASP A 172 8.25 11.16 5.12
N GLU A 173 7.14 10.92 4.40
CA GLU A 173 5.79 11.11 4.93
C GLU A 173 5.52 10.17 6.11
N LEU A 174 5.92 8.89 5.99
CA LEU A 174 5.75 7.89 7.04
C LEU A 174 6.62 8.20 8.27
N ALA A 175 7.85 8.66 8.08
CA ALA A 175 8.72 9.08 9.19
C ALA A 175 8.13 10.31 9.92
N ALA A 176 7.64 11.31 9.19
CA ALA A 176 6.99 12.46 9.78
C ALA A 176 5.69 12.08 10.51
N ALA A 177 4.89 11.17 9.94
CA ALA A 177 3.69 10.64 10.58
C ALA A 177 4.02 9.85 11.85
N TYR A 178 5.10 9.07 11.83
CA TYR A 178 5.59 8.33 12.99
C TYR A 178 6.00 9.28 14.12
N GLU A 179 6.75 10.35 13.83
CA GLU A 179 7.15 11.33 14.86
C GLU A 179 5.94 12.03 15.48
N ARG A 180 4.90 12.35 14.69
CA ARG A 180 3.63 12.85 15.23
C ARG A 180 2.97 11.83 16.18
N CYS A 181 2.83 10.58 15.75
CA CYS A 181 2.28 9.51 16.59
C CYS A 181 3.10 9.35 17.89
N ARG A 182 4.44 9.38 17.80
CA ARG A 182 5.34 9.29 18.96
C ARG A 182 5.19 10.48 19.92
N ALA A 183 4.85 11.66 19.41
CA ALA A 183 4.52 12.83 20.21
C ALA A 183 3.10 12.78 20.83
N GLY A 184 2.38 11.68 20.66
CA GLY A 184 1.02 11.48 21.18
C GLY A 184 -0.09 12.00 20.26
N ASP A 185 0.25 12.44 19.04
CA ASP A 185 -0.76 12.83 18.07
C ASP A 185 -1.48 11.58 17.54
N ARG A 186 -2.73 11.44 17.95
CA ARG A 186 -3.64 10.37 17.55
C ARG A 186 -4.61 10.80 16.47
N THR A 187 -4.49 12.03 15.98
CA THR A 187 -5.37 12.55 14.92
C THR A 187 -4.98 11.95 13.57
N THR A 188 -5.98 11.76 12.72
CA THR A 188 -5.74 11.47 11.30
C THR A 188 -5.57 12.81 10.60
N PRO A 189 -4.56 13.00 9.74
CA PRO A 189 -4.40 14.25 9.01
C PRO A 189 -5.65 14.53 8.17
N GLU A 190 -6.38 15.59 8.52
CA GLU A 190 -7.48 16.10 7.70
C GLU A 190 -7.03 17.39 7.02
N LEU A 191 -7.51 17.61 5.80
CA LEU A 191 -7.30 18.88 5.10
C LEU A 191 -7.97 19.99 5.90
N SER A 192 -7.33 21.17 5.96
CA SER A 192 -7.97 22.34 6.57
C SER A 192 -9.24 22.71 5.80
N GLN A 193 -10.19 23.35 6.47
CA GLN A 193 -11.42 23.82 5.82
C GLN A 193 -11.15 24.71 4.61
N SER A 194 -10.10 25.55 4.67
CA SER A 194 -9.68 26.39 3.55
C SER A 194 -9.13 25.59 2.37
N ALA A 195 -8.35 24.54 2.64
CA ALA A 195 -7.84 23.65 1.59
C ALA A 195 -8.96 22.83 0.95
N LEU A 196 -9.90 22.34 1.76
CA LEU A 196 -11.12 21.68 1.27
C LEU A 196 -11.96 22.64 0.42
N GLU A 197 -12.15 23.89 0.85
CA GLU A 197 -12.91 24.89 0.08
C GLU A 197 -12.26 25.13 -1.30
N GLN A 198 -10.92 25.25 -1.35
CA GLN A 198 -10.21 25.43 -2.62
C GLN A 198 -10.37 24.22 -3.55
N GLN A 199 -10.31 23.00 -3.00
CA GLN A 199 -10.56 21.79 -3.77
C GLN A 199 -12.01 21.72 -4.26
N VAL A 200 -12.98 22.01 -3.41
CA VAL A 200 -14.41 22.03 -3.76
C VAL A 200 -14.70 23.03 -4.88
N ARG A 201 -14.11 24.24 -4.83
CA ARG A 201 -14.22 25.23 -5.91
C ARG A 201 -13.69 24.67 -7.24
N THR A 202 -12.56 23.96 -7.20
CA THR A 202 -11.97 23.30 -8.37
C THR A 202 -12.87 22.18 -8.90
N ILE A 203 -13.43 21.36 -8.00
CA ILE A 203 -14.34 20.27 -8.35
C ILE A 203 -15.59 20.79 -9.05
N ILE A 204 -16.20 21.86 -8.54
CA ILE A 204 -17.39 22.48 -9.14
C ILE A 204 -17.04 23.11 -10.49
N ALA A 205 -15.90 23.79 -10.59
CA ALA A 205 -15.46 24.44 -11.83
C ALA A 205 -15.15 23.43 -12.98
N ASN A 206 -14.88 22.17 -12.64
CA ASN A 206 -14.57 21.11 -13.60
C ASN A 206 -15.80 20.31 -14.08
N LEU A 207 -17.02 20.71 -13.69
CA LEU A 207 -18.23 20.14 -14.25
C LEU A 207 -18.40 20.60 -15.70
N ASP A 208 -18.78 19.67 -16.58
CA ASP A 208 -19.20 20.01 -17.94
C ASP A 208 -20.64 20.55 -17.98
N ASP A 209 -21.12 20.86 -19.18
CA ASP A 209 -22.48 21.37 -19.45
C ASP A 209 -23.61 20.39 -19.10
N GLN A 210 -23.26 19.13 -18.78
CA GLN A 210 -24.19 18.11 -18.32
C GLN A 210 -23.98 17.73 -16.85
N ASP A 211 -23.28 18.57 -16.08
CA ASP A 211 -22.97 18.39 -14.67
C ASP A 211 -22.16 17.10 -14.39
N ARG A 212 -21.19 16.78 -15.25
CA ARG A 212 -20.31 15.61 -15.10
C ARG A 212 -18.86 16.01 -14.97
N TRP A 213 -18.10 15.19 -14.24
CA TRP A 213 -16.65 15.21 -14.28
C TRP A 213 -16.15 14.27 -15.36
N MET A 214 -15.57 14.86 -16.41
CA MET A 214 -15.05 14.11 -17.56
C MET A 214 -13.52 14.04 -17.49
N SER A 215 -12.98 12.84 -17.64
CA SER A 215 -11.55 12.62 -17.87
C SER A 215 -11.26 12.64 -19.37
N VAL A 216 -10.04 13.00 -19.73
CA VAL A 216 -9.52 12.94 -21.09
C VAL A 216 -8.33 12.00 -21.08
N TYR A 217 -8.35 11.00 -21.96
CA TYR A 217 -7.27 10.05 -22.08
C TYR A 217 -6.05 10.73 -22.71
N ASP A 218 -4.90 10.68 -22.04
CA ASP A 218 -3.62 11.29 -22.45
C ASP A 218 -2.52 10.23 -22.66
N GLY A 219 -2.91 8.98 -22.89
CA GLY A 219 -1.97 7.87 -23.10
C GLY A 219 -1.51 7.19 -21.82
N GLU A 220 -2.10 7.52 -20.67
CA GLU A 220 -1.87 6.82 -19.43
C GLU A 220 -2.32 5.35 -19.51
N ARG A 221 -1.88 4.53 -18.57
CA ARG A 221 -2.30 3.12 -18.53
C ARG A 221 -3.60 2.98 -17.74
N LEU A 222 -4.69 2.69 -18.43
CA LEU A 222 -5.99 2.39 -17.82
C LEU A 222 -6.18 0.87 -17.67
N ILE A 223 -6.08 0.37 -16.44
CA ILE A 223 -6.15 -1.07 -16.14
C ILE A 223 -7.60 -1.58 -16.31
N GLY A 224 -7.77 -2.66 -17.07
CA GLY A 224 -9.07 -3.32 -17.24
C GLY A 224 -10.07 -2.57 -18.13
N GLN A 225 -9.62 -1.51 -18.80
CA GLN A 225 -10.46 -0.67 -19.64
C GLN A 225 -10.32 -1.02 -21.14
N PRO A 226 -11.32 -0.70 -21.98
CA PRO A 226 -11.18 -0.77 -23.42
C PRO A 226 -10.06 0.17 -23.92
N LYS A 227 -9.60 -0.04 -25.16
CA LYS A 227 -8.60 0.84 -25.77
C LYS A 227 -9.21 2.22 -26.01
N PHE A 228 -8.57 3.25 -25.48
CA PHE A 228 -8.85 4.65 -25.74
C PHE A 228 -7.83 5.23 -26.73
N ALA A 229 -8.27 6.16 -27.58
CA ALA A 229 -7.41 7.03 -28.34
C ALA A 229 -7.11 8.29 -27.52
N VAL A 230 -5.91 8.86 -27.67
CA VAL A 230 -5.54 10.11 -27.01
C VAL A 230 -6.56 11.20 -27.39
N GLY A 231 -7.09 11.89 -26.39
CA GLY A 231 -8.17 12.86 -26.53
C GLY A 231 -9.57 12.30 -26.30
N ASP A 232 -9.74 10.98 -26.18
CA ASP A 232 -11.04 10.38 -25.87
C ASP A 232 -11.50 10.84 -24.48
N ARG A 233 -12.76 11.27 -24.41
CA ARG A 233 -13.42 11.66 -23.16
C ARG A 233 -14.10 10.45 -22.54
N TYR A 234 -13.93 10.27 -21.23
CA TYR A 234 -14.55 9.15 -20.52
C TYR A 234 -14.96 9.52 -19.09
N LEU A 235 -15.90 8.75 -18.54
CA LEU A 235 -16.28 8.84 -17.14
C LEU A 235 -15.35 7.95 -16.32
N SER A 236 -14.61 8.55 -15.40
CA SER A 236 -13.75 7.84 -14.45
C SER A 236 -14.49 7.63 -13.14
N SER A 237 -14.71 6.37 -12.76
CA SER A 237 -15.25 6.05 -11.43
C SER A 237 -14.34 6.53 -10.31
N GLN A 238 -13.01 6.53 -10.55
CA GLN A 238 -12.05 7.07 -9.59
C GLN A 238 -12.25 8.57 -9.38
N LEU A 239 -12.29 9.35 -10.46
CA LEU A 239 -12.51 10.81 -10.39
C LEU A 239 -13.84 11.14 -9.71
N PHE A 240 -14.89 10.39 -10.04
CA PHE A 240 -16.19 10.54 -9.41
C PHE A 240 -16.12 10.28 -7.90
N SER A 241 -15.48 9.19 -7.49
CA SER A 241 -15.31 8.83 -6.07
C SER A 241 -14.51 9.89 -5.32
N ASP A 242 -13.37 10.31 -5.85
CA ASP A 242 -12.47 11.30 -5.23
C ASP A 242 -13.17 12.64 -5.01
N ASN A 243 -13.94 13.08 -6.02
CA ASN A 243 -14.70 14.33 -5.93
C ASN A 243 -15.82 14.21 -4.90
N LEU A 244 -16.58 13.12 -4.90
CA LEU A 244 -17.64 12.90 -3.90
C LEU A 244 -17.10 12.81 -2.47
N GLU A 245 -15.98 12.12 -2.26
CA GLU A 245 -15.35 12.05 -0.94
C GLU A 245 -14.93 13.42 -0.44
N THR A 246 -14.32 14.24 -1.31
CA THR A 246 -13.89 15.60 -0.97
C THR A 246 -15.08 16.50 -0.62
N LEU A 247 -16.13 16.46 -1.45
CA LEU A 247 -17.38 17.18 -1.19
C LEU A 247 -18.01 16.72 0.13
N SER A 248 -18.04 15.42 0.39
CA SER A 248 -18.58 14.86 1.64
C SER A 248 -17.79 15.32 2.86
N ARG A 249 -16.45 15.34 2.79
CA ARG A 249 -15.59 15.84 3.86
C ARG A 249 -15.84 17.31 4.14
N PHE A 250 -16.01 18.14 3.10
CA PHE A 250 -16.28 19.57 3.26
C PHE A 250 -17.63 19.87 3.95
N LEU A 251 -18.62 18.98 3.77
CA LEU A 251 -19.94 19.11 4.39
C LEU A 251 -20.01 18.58 5.82
N LYS A 252 -18.97 17.89 6.32
CA LYS A 252 -18.98 17.43 7.71
C LYS A 252 -18.95 18.65 8.65
N PRO A 253 -19.89 18.74 9.61
CA PRO A 253 -20.01 19.87 10.53
C PRO A 253 -18.88 19.92 11.56
#